data_AF-A0A8I1PGT2-F1
#
_entry.id   AF-A0A8I1PGT2-F1
#
_cell.length_a   1.000
_cell.length_b   1.000
_cell.length_c   1.000
_cell.angle_alpha   90.00
_cell.angle_beta   90.00
_cell.angle_gamma   90.00
#
_symmetry.space_group_name_H-M   'P 1'
#
loop_
_entity.id
_entity.type
_entity.pdbx_description
1 polymer ?
#
loop_
_entity_poly.entity_id
_entity_poly.type
_entity_poly.pdbx_seq_one_letter_code
_entity_poly.pdbx_strand_id
1 'polypeptide(L)'
;MLDVTWRQVTRWRARRTWSVCGTLYLLPADELGTWWGALTAREGRRRFPPSWERAHGVTPAQLHAITDAVGEVLGAEPLGRIELADRIQAHLGDPTVTEALSTGWGQLLKPAAARGLLCFGPTDGTRSTFVSPTGWLGRTIPHVDAVEADRALLLRFLGANGPATLADVAHWWGEQPAPARARLRANADALVGVRVEGEEGFVVAADDAEELAGTDSGPDAADPPLLLPGFDVWTIAPRSHRRRAVPEGMEKHVSRTAGWISPVLVDDGRIVATWEHEVRGDTLTVTLSPLGDGPLPDVAEAARAWAATLGTGDVVIGTGPSLA
;
A
#
# COMPACT_ATOMS: atom_id res chain seq x y z
N MET A 1 2.37 26.67 -25.94
CA MET A 1 2.99 25.62 -25.12
C MET A 1 2.59 25.90 -23.68
N LEU A 2 2.09 24.91 -22.93
CA LEU A 2 1.72 25.12 -21.52
C LEU A 2 2.86 24.61 -20.65
N ASP A 3 3.29 25.42 -19.69
CA ASP A 3 4.27 25.01 -18.69
C ASP A 3 3.58 24.17 -17.60
N VAL A 4 4.04 22.94 -17.42
CA VAL A 4 3.52 21.99 -16.42
C VAL A 4 4.69 21.52 -15.55
N THR A 5 4.53 21.59 -14.23
CA THR A 5 5.51 21.12 -13.25
C THR A 5 5.39 19.61 -13.01
N TRP A 6 6.49 18.96 -12.59
CA TRP A 6 6.47 17.56 -12.15
C TRP A 6 5.45 17.29 -11.01
N ARG A 7 5.25 18.27 -10.13
CA ARG A 7 4.22 18.21 -9.08
C ARG A 7 2.81 18.23 -9.68
N GLN A 8 2.57 18.96 -10.75
CA GLN A 8 1.28 18.93 -11.46
C GLN A 8 1.07 17.60 -12.20
N VAL A 9 2.12 17.02 -12.79
CA VAL A 9 2.04 15.71 -13.45
C VAL A 9 1.71 14.60 -12.45
N THR A 10 2.42 14.53 -11.33
CA THR A 10 2.13 13.53 -10.27
C THR A 10 0.78 13.75 -9.62
N ARG A 11 0.39 15.02 -9.36
CA ARG A 11 -0.96 15.38 -8.89
C ARG A 11 -2.04 15.17 -9.93
N TRP A 12 -1.75 15.04 -11.22
CA TRP A 12 -2.76 14.72 -12.22
C TRP A 12 -2.87 13.20 -12.41
N ARG A 13 -1.74 12.50 -12.42
CA ARG A 13 -1.64 11.07 -12.70
C ARG A 13 -1.95 10.16 -11.53
N ALA A 14 -1.85 10.61 -10.27
CA ALA A 14 -2.09 9.72 -9.13
C ALA A 14 -2.76 10.38 -7.93
N ARG A 15 -3.53 9.61 -7.16
CA ARG A 15 -4.25 10.06 -5.96
C ARG A 15 -3.77 9.30 -4.74
N ARG A 16 -3.52 10.04 -3.66
CA ARG A 16 -3.30 9.45 -2.34
C ARG A 16 -4.65 9.21 -1.67
N THR A 17 -4.96 7.96 -1.35
CA THR A 17 -6.21 7.59 -0.66
C THR A 17 -6.04 6.32 0.17
N TRP A 18 -6.99 6.02 1.05
CA TRP A 18 -7.04 4.73 1.71
C TRP A 18 -7.53 3.65 0.74
N SER A 19 -6.85 2.51 0.70
CA SER A 19 -7.15 1.43 -0.25
C SER A 19 -7.15 0.05 0.44
N VAL A 20 -6.51 -0.94 -0.19
CA VAL A 20 -6.35 -2.30 0.34
C VAL A 20 -5.71 -2.30 1.73
N CYS A 21 -6.09 -3.25 2.59
CA CYS A 21 -5.77 -3.25 4.03
C CYS A 21 -6.22 -2.02 4.83
N GLY A 22 -6.91 -1.05 4.23
CA GLY A 22 -7.24 0.22 4.85
C GLY A 22 -6.01 1.10 5.14
N THR A 23 -4.90 0.90 4.43
CA THR A 23 -3.70 1.75 4.49
C THR A 23 -3.68 2.75 3.33
N LEU A 24 -2.77 3.73 3.38
CA LEU A 24 -2.63 4.75 2.35
C LEU A 24 -1.87 4.22 1.14
N TYR A 25 -2.43 4.42 -0.04
CA TYR A 25 -1.82 4.08 -1.33
C TYR A 25 -1.75 5.31 -2.23
N LEU A 26 -0.79 5.30 -3.15
CA LEU A 26 -0.79 6.15 -4.32
C LEU A 26 -1.37 5.35 -5.49
N LEU A 27 -2.54 5.76 -5.99
CA LEU A 27 -3.26 5.06 -7.06
C LEU A 27 -3.26 5.87 -8.35
N PRO A 28 -3.05 5.27 -9.53
CA PRO A 28 -3.20 5.97 -10.80
C PRO A 28 -4.62 6.53 -10.98
N ALA A 29 -4.71 7.77 -11.46
CA ALA A 29 -5.96 8.53 -11.55
C ALA A 29 -6.90 8.02 -12.65
N ASP A 30 -6.37 7.31 -13.63
CA ASP A 30 -7.08 6.59 -14.69
C ASP A 30 -7.61 5.23 -14.23
N GLU A 31 -7.07 4.66 -13.15
CA GLU A 31 -7.51 3.37 -12.63
C GLU A 31 -8.50 3.46 -11.47
N LEU A 32 -8.82 4.67 -11.01
CA LEU A 32 -9.66 4.88 -9.81
C LEU A 32 -11.01 4.15 -9.90
N GLY A 33 -11.60 4.06 -11.09
CA GLY A 33 -12.84 3.32 -11.32
C GLY A 33 -12.71 1.84 -10.93
N THR A 34 -11.64 1.18 -11.39
CA THR A 34 -11.32 -0.21 -11.04
C THR A 34 -11.08 -0.36 -9.54
N TRP A 35 -10.28 0.51 -8.93
CA TRP A 35 -10.02 0.45 -7.49
C TRP A 35 -11.30 0.60 -6.67
N TRP A 36 -12.15 1.58 -6.98
CA TRP A 36 -13.36 1.83 -6.21
C TRP A 36 -14.48 0.83 -6.49
N GLY A 37 -14.58 0.25 -7.69
CA GLY A 37 -15.53 -0.83 -7.96
C GLY A 37 -15.32 -1.99 -6.98
N ALA A 38 -14.07 -2.44 -6.84
CA ALA A 38 -13.70 -3.51 -5.92
C ALA A 38 -13.78 -3.11 -4.44
N LEU A 39 -13.27 -1.93 -4.07
CA LEU A 39 -13.28 -1.45 -2.69
C LEU A 39 -14.69 -1.16 -2.16
N THR A 40 -15.58 -0.63 -3.01
CA THR A 40 -17.00 -0.41 -2.67
C THR A 40 -17.69 -1.73 -2.38
N ALA A 41 -17.48 -2.74 -3.24
CA ALA A 41 -18.03 -4.07 -3.03
C ALA A 41 -17.51 -4.72 -1.73
N ARG A 42 -16.22 -4.53 -1.41
CA ARG A 42 -15.65 -4.97 -0.13
C ARG A 42 -16.30 -4.26 1.05
N GLU A 43 -16.44 -2.94 1.00
CA GLU A 43 -17.05 -2.17 2.08
C GLU A 43 -18.52 -2.56 2.30
N GLY A 44 -19.26 -2.86 1.22
CA GLY A 44 -20.64 -3.37 1.31
C GLY A 44 -20.77 -4.71 2.05
N ARG A 45 -19.68 -5.50 2.14
CA ARG A 45 -19.64 -6.76 2.90
C ARG A 45 -19.20 -6.59 4.35
N ARG A 46 -18.84 -5.37 4.76
CA ARG A 46 -18.35 -5.09 6.11
C ARG A 46 -19.40 -5.41 7.15
N ARG A 47 -18.95 -5.99 8.25
CA ARG A 47 -19.78 -6.31 9.41
C ARG A 47 -19.34 -5.46 10.60
N PHE A 48 -20.32 -4.99 11.36
CA PHE A 48 -20.13 -4.15 12.54
C PHE A 48 -20.53 -4.94 13.78
N PRO A 49 -19.60 -5.65 14.45
CA PRO A 49 -19.91 -6.30 15.71
C PRO A 49 -20.18 -5.23 16.80
N PRO A 50 -20.94 -5.54 17.87
CA PRO A 50 -21.20 -4.57 18.96
C PRO A 50 -19.95 -4.03 19.66
N SER A 51 -18.80 -4.72 19.55
CA SER A 51 -17.51 -4.20 20.01
C SER A 51 -17.02 -3.02 19.18
N TRP A 52 -17.36 -2.95 17.90
CA TRP A 52 -16.97 -1.87 16.99
C TRP A 52 -17.66 -0.56 17.38
N GLU A 53 -18.98 -0.59 17.60
CA GLU A 53 -19.74 0.58 18.03
C GLU A 53 -19.20 1.14 19.35
N ARG A 54 -18.95 0.26 20.34
CA ARG A 54 -18.35 0.65 21.62
C ARG A 54 -16.96 1.27 21.49
N ALA A 55 -16.16 0.82 20.52
CA ALA A 55 -14.81 1.32 20.31
C ALA A 55 -14.78 2.66 19.55
N HIS A 56 -15.81 2.95 18.73
CA HIS A 56 -15.82 4.12 17.86
C HIS A 56 -16.89 5.16 18.19
N GLY A 57 -17.82 4.86 19.09
CA GLY A 57 -18.85 5.80 19.54
C GLY A 57 -19.90 6.16 18.47
N VAL A 58 -19.96 5.40 17.38
CA VAL A 58 -20.94 5.60 16.29
C VAL A 58 -21.60 4.30 15.91
N THR A 59 -22.89 4.39 15.60
CA THR A 59 -23.68 3.29 15.04
C THR A 59 -23.36 3.07 13.55
N PRO A 60 -23.66 1.89 12.98
CA PRO A 60 -23.54 1.63 11.55
C PRO A 60 -24.37 2.59 10.70
N ALA A 61 -25.56 2.98 11.19
CA ALA A 61 -26.41 3.96 10.53
C ALA A 61 -25.74 5.34 10.48
N GLN A 62 -25.14 5.79 11.59
CA GLN A 62 -24.36 7.03 11.62
C GLN A 62 -23.13 6.95 10.72
N LEU A 63 -22.42 5.82 10.66
CA LEU A 63 -21.27 5.66 9.76
C LEU A 63 -21.68 5.79 8.29
N HIS A 64 -22.80 5.19 7.89
CA HIS A 64 -23.35 5.37 6.55
C HIS A 64 -23.71 6.83 6.29
N ALA A 65 -24.42 7.48 7.22
CA ALA A 65 -24.78 8.90 7.11
C ALA A 65 -23.54 9.80 6.98
N ILE A 66 -22.49 9.56 7.78
CA ILE A 66 -21.20 10.26 7.67
C ILE A 66 -20.57 10.04 6.29
N THR A 67 -20.59 8.81 5.80
CA THR A 67 -20.01 8.45 4.50
C THR A 67 -20.72 9.18 3.35
N ASP A 68 -22.04 9.22 3.38
CA ASP A 68 -22.85 9.88 2.37
C ASP A 68 -22.67 11.41 2.46
N ALA A 69 -22.69 11.97 3.68
CA ALA A 69 -22.42 13.39 3.92
C ALA A 69 -21.05 13.83 3.37
N VAL A 70 -19.99 13.01 3.50
CA VAL A 70 -18.68 13.30 2.90
C VAL A 70 -18.79 13.50 1.38
N GLY A 71 -19.57 12.66 0.69
CA GLY A 71 -19.79 12.76 -0.74
C GLY A 71 -20.54 14.03 -1.16
N GLU A 72 -21.37 14.58 -0.27
CA GLU A 72 -22.18 15.77 -0.53
C GLU A 72 -21.47 17.08 -0.18
N VAL A 73 -20.68 17.11 0.90
CA VAL A 73 -20.05 18.35 1.39
C VAL A 73 -18.65 18.60 0.83
N LEU A 74 -17.98 17.58 0.30
CA LEU A 74 -16.61 17.66 -0.18
C LEU A 74 -16.57 18.00 -1.68
N GLY A 75 -15.85 19.07 -2.03
CA GLY A 75 -15.69 19.53 -3.41
C GLY A 75 -14.24 19.52 -3.88
N ALA A 76 -13.92 20.38 -4.85
CA ALA A 76 -12.54 20.58 -5.31
C ALA A 76 -11.68 21.38 -4.31
N GLU A 77 -12.34 22.18 -3.46
CA GLU A 77 -11.69 22.96 -2.40
C GLU A 77 -11.12 22.03 -1.31
N PRO A 78 -9.81 22.10 -1.01
CA PRO A 78 -9.20 21.31 0.06
C PRO A 78 -9.72 21.70 1.44
N LEU A 79 -10.19 20.71 2.20
CA LEU A 79 -10.60 20.88 3.59
C LEU A 79 -9.66 20.13 4.53
N GLY A 80 -9.25 20.79 5.62
CA GLY A 80 -8.62 20.15 6.76
C GLY A 80 -9.59 19.28 7.55
N ARG A 81 -9.05 18.51 8.50
CA ARG A 81 -9.86 17.58 9.33
C ARG A 81 -11.00 18.28 10.08
N ILE A 82 -10.69 19.41 10.72
CA ILE A 82 -11.65 20.18 11.53
C ILE A 82 -12.76 20.73 10.63
N GLU A 83 -12.39 21.40 9.53
CA GLU A 83 -13.35 22.00 8.59
C GLU A 83 -14.28 20.96 7.97
N LEU A 84 -13.76 19.79 7.58
CA LEU A 84 -14.59 18.72 7.06
C LEU A 84 -15.50 18.12 8.14
N ALA A 85 -15.03 17.96 9.39
CA ALA A 85 -15.87 17.52 10.49
C ALA A 85 -17.03 18.49 10.76
N ASP A 86 -16.75 19.79 10.76
CA ASP A 86 -17.77 20.84 10.94
C ASP A 86 -18.80 20.82 9.81
N ARG A 87 -18.37 20.66 8.55
CA ARG A 87 -19.30 20.55 7.41
C ARG A 87 -20.17 19.29 7.48
N ILE A 88 -19.61 18.14 7.89
CA ILE A 88 -20.38 16.90 8.07
C ILE A 88 -21.41 17.08 9.19
N GLN A 89 -21.01 17.65 10.33
CA GLN A 89 -21.93 17.91 11.44
C GLN A 89 -23.06 18.85 11.03
N ALA A 90 -22.74 19.96 10.37
CA ALA A 90 -23.73 20.93 9.94
C ALA A 90 -24.72 20.33 8.94
N HIS A 91 -24.25 19.44 8.06
CA HIS A 91 -25.08 18.74 7.09
C HIS A 91 -26.00 17.68 7.74
N LEU A 92 -25.49 16.91 8.70
CA LEU A 92 -26.26 15.86 9.39
C LEU A 92 -27.18 16.38 10.49
N GLY A 93 -26.87 17.55 11.08
CA GLY A 93 -27.59 18.08 12.24
C GLY A 93 -27.43 17.24 13.52
N ASP A 94 -26.47 16.30 13.56
CA ASP A 94 -26.23 15.40 14.69
C ASP A 94 -24.93 15.78 15.42
N PRO A 95 -25.01 16.38 16.63
CA PRO A 95 -23.82 16.78 17.38
C PRO A 95 -23.01 15.59 17.91
N THR A 96 -23.59 14.39 17.99
CA THR A 96 -22.89 13.20 18.49
C THR A 96 -21.81 12.70 17.53
N VAL A 97 -21.89 13.09 16.26
CA VAL A 97 -20.94 12.73 15.20
C VAL A 97 -19.63 13.52 15.30
N THR A 98 -19.65 14.75 15.83
CA THR A 98 -18.47 15.62 15.89
C THR A 98 -17.36 15.06 16.78
N GLU A 99 -17.72 14.58 17.96
CA GLU A 99 -16.76 13.98 18.89
C GLU A 99 -16.14 12.70 18.32
N ALA A 100 -16.95 11.90 17.62
CA ALA A 100 -16.46 10.70 16.93
C ALA A 100 -15.50 11.06 15.78
N LEU A 101 -15.77 12.13 15.02
CA LEU A 101 -14.88 12.59 13.94
C LEU A 101 -13.56 13.18 14.45
N SER A 102 -13.55 13.82 15.63
CA SER A 102 -12.31 14.38 16.20
C SER A 102 -11.36 13.31 16.74
N THR A 103 -11.88 12.17 17.21
CA THR A 103 -11.11 11.09 17.84
C THR A 103 -10.88 9.87 16.93
N GLY A 104 -11.86 9.50 16.12
CA GLY A 104 -11.91 8.28 15.30
C GLY A 104 -11.69 8.50 13.80
N TRP A 105 -11.23 9.69 13.39
CA TRP A 105 -11.15 10.18 12.01
C TRP A 105 -10.84 9.13 10.93
N GLY A 106 -9.72 8.40 11.09
CA GLY A 106 -9.27 7.44 10.09
C GLY A 106 -10.22 6.26 9.89
N GLN A 107 -10.96 5.85 10.91
CA GLN A 107 -11.91 4.73 10.79
C GLN A 107 -13.26 5.17 10.21
N LEU A 108 -13.63 6.44 10.40
CA LEU A 108 -14.89 6.99 9.93
C LEU A 108 -14.85 7.44 8.47
N LEU A 109 -13.67 7.78 7.93
CA LEU A 109 -13.52 8.22 6.54
C LEU A 109 -13.07 7.15 5.55
N LYS A 110 -12.52 6.03 6.04
CA LYS A 110 -12.15 4.90 5.17
C LYS A 110 -13.29 4.41 4.29
N PRO A 111 -14.56 4.33 4.75
CA PRO A 111 -15.67 3.96 3.88
C PRO A 111 -15.90 4.96 2.74
N ALA A 112 -15.78 6.27 3.02
CA ALA A 112 -15.88 7.30 2.00
C ALA A 112 -14.77 7.20 0.95
N ALA A 113 -13.54 6.91 1.39
CA ALA A 113 -12.42 6.64 0.48
C ALA A 113 -12.63 5.36 -0.36
N ALA A 114 -13.15 4.28 0.25
CA ALA A 114 -13.47 3.03 -0.44
C ALA A 114 -14.55 3.22 -1.52
N ARG A 115 -15.49 4.13 -1.29
CA ARG A 115 -16.54 4.54 -2.24
C ARG A 115 -16.12 5.62 -3.24
N GLY A 116 -14.87 6.07 -3.21
CA GLY A 116 -14.37 7.12 -4.11
C GLY A 116 -14.93 8.53 -3.86
N LEU A 117 -15.49 8.77 -2.67
CA LEU A 117 -16.05 10.06 -2.27
C LEU A 117 -14.96 11.01 -1.71
N LEU A 118 -13.80 10.47 -1.36
CA LEU A 118 -12.73 11.20 -0.70
C LEU A 118 -11.35 10.71 -1.14
N CYS A 119 -10.44 11.66 -1.37
CA CYS A 119 -9.00 11.41 -1.38
C CYS A 119 -8.25 12.55 -0.64
N PHE A 120 -6.95 12.36 -0.42
CA PHE A 120 -6.12 13.42 0.15
C PHE A 120 -5.86 14.52 -0.88
N GLY A 121 -6.02 15.77 -0.45
CA GLY A 121 -5.66 16.96 -1.20
C GLY A 121 -4.21 17.40 -0.97
N PRO A 122 -3.83 18.59 -1.47
CA PRO A 122 -2.55 19.23 -1.21
C PRO A 122 -2.33 19.45 0.27
N THR A 123 -1.13 19.17 0.75
CA THR A 123 -0.76 19.50 2.13
C THR A 123 -0.76 21.01 2.33
N ASP A 124 -1.34 21.44 3.45
CA ASP A 124 -1.24 22.81 3.97
C ASP A 124 -0.19 22.81 5.10
N GLY A 125 1.06 23.12 4.75
CA GLY A 125 2.20 22.88 5.63
C GLY A 125 2.28 21.40 6.04
N THR A 126 2.16 21.13 7.33
CA THR A 126 2.13 19.76 7.90
C THR A 126 0.72 19.16 7.95
N ARG A 127 -0.33 19.94 7.65
CA ARG A 127 -1.72 19.51 7.74
C ARG A 127 -2.13 18.73 6.50
N SER A 128 -2.78 17.59 6.73
CA SER A 128 -3.45 16.83 5.68
C SER A 128 -4.79 17.48 5.34
N THR A 129 -5.07 17.62 4.06
CA THR A 129 -6.36 18.06 3.53
C THR A 129 -7.05 16.95 2.74
N PHE A 130 -8.34 17.12 2.48
CA PHE A 130 -9.21 16.18 1.78
C PHE A 130 -10.00 16.90 0.70
N VAL A 131 -10.25 16.20 -0.40
CA VAL A 131 -10.98 16.71 -1.56
C VAL A 131 -11.83 15.60 -2.18
N SER A 132 -12.88 15.99 -2.90
CA SER A 132 -13.62 15.07 -3.76
C SER A 132 -12.72 14.69 -4.93
N PRO A 133 -12.50 13.40 -5.21
CA PRO A 133 -11.65 12.99 -6.32
C PRO A 133 -12.12 13.51 -7.67
N THR A 134 -13.43 13.49 -7.94
CA THR A 134 -14.03 13.98 -9.18
C THR A 134 -13.94 15.51 -9.27
N GLY A 135 -14.22 16.20 -8.17
CA GLY A 135 -14.06 17.66 -8.08
C GLY A 135 -12.62 18.09 -8.34
N TRP A 136 -11.65 17.40 -7.72
CA TRP A 136 -10.23 17.65 -7.90
C TRP A 136 -9.74 17.37 -9.33
N LEU A 137 -10.23 16.29 -9.94
CA LEU A 137 -9.86 15.90 -11.30
C LEU A 137 -10.56 16.73 -12.38
N GLY A 138 -11.67 17.39 -12.05
CA GLY A 138 -12.50 18.12 -13.01
C GLY A 138 -13.13 17.21 -14.07
N ARG A 139 -13.22 15.90 -13.82
CA ARG A 139 -13.83 14.92 -14.72
C ARG A 139 -14.57 13.85 -13.93
N THR A 140 -15.54 13.22 -14.59
CA THR A 140 -16.15 11.99 -14.07
C THR A 140 -15.13 10.86 -14.12
N ILE A 141 -15.29 9.92 -13.20
CA ILE A 141 -14.46 8.71 -13.15
C ILE A 141 -15.36 7.56 -13.61
N PRO A 142 -14.98 6.85 -14.68
CA PRO A 142 -15.79 5.74 -15.18
C PRO A 142 -16.05 4.71 -14.09
N HIS A 143 -17.31 4.27 -13.98
CA HIS A 143 -17.65 3.15 -13.13
C HIS A 143 -17.14 1.85 -13.76
N VAL A 144 -16.52 1.00 -12.94
CA VAL A 144 -16.14 -0.37 -13.30
C VAL A 144 -16.93 -1.30 -12.40
N ASP A 145 -17.53 -2.33 -12.98
CA ASP A 145 -18.30 -3.32 -12.23
C ASP A 145 -17.44 -4.00 -11.16
N ALA A 146 -18.05 -4.34 -10.03
CA ALA A 146 -17.35 -4.92 -8.89
C ALA A 146 -16.63 -6.23 -9.22
N VAL A 147 -17.23 -7.10 -10.04
CA VAL A 147 -16.65 -8.40 -10.42
C VAL A 147 -15.46 -8.19 -11.36
N GLU A 148 -15.62 -7.32 -12.36
CA GLU A 148 -14.54 -6.95 -13.29
C GLU A 148 -13.36 -6.32 -12.55
N ALA A 149 -13.66 -5.36 -11.66
CA ALA A 149 -12.67 -4.70 -10.82
C ALA A 149 -11.94 -5.68 -9.90
N ASP A 150 -12.69 -6.55 -9.20
CA ASP A 150 -12.12 -7.55 -8.29
C ASP A 150 -11.19 -8.52 -9.02
N ARG A 151 -11.54 -8.93 -10.25
CA ARG A 151 -10.70 -9.75 -11.12
C ARG A 151 -9.45 -9.01 -11.54
N ALA A 152 -9.58 -7.80 -12.08
CA ALA A 152 -8.45 -7.02 -12.57
C ALA A 152 -7.41 -6.78 -11.47
N LEU A 153 -7.84 -6.42 -10.25
CA LEU A 153 -6.92 -6.19 -9.13
C LEU A 153 -6.27 -7.47 -8.61
N LEU A 154 -6.99 -8.60 -8.60
CA LEU A 154 -6.40 -9.90 -8.25
C LEU A 154 -5.30 -10.29 -9.23
N LEU A 155 -5.57 -10.20 -10.53
CA LEU A 155 -4.60 -10.55 -11.57
C LEU A 155 -3.39 -9.62 -11.54
N ARG A 156 -3.57 -8.32 -11.27
CA ARG A 156 -2.44 -7.40 -11.10
C ARG A 156 -1.60 -7.71 -9.87
N PHE A 157 -2.24 -8.04 -8.75
CA PHE A 157 -1.53 -8.47 -7.56
C PHE A 157 -0.70 -9.72 -7.85
N LEU A 158 -1.31 -10.76 -8.41
CA LEU A 158 -0.60 -12.01 -8.73
C LEU A 158 0.42 -11.87 -9.86
N GLY A 159 0.20 -11.00 -10.84
CA GLY A 159 1.16 -10.76 -11.91
C GLY A 159 2.41 -10.00 -11.44
N ALA A 160 2.30 -9.18 -10.39
CA ALA A 160 3.44 -8.46 -9.82
C ALA A 160 4.08 -9.16 -8.60
N ASN A 161 3.34 -10.04 -7.92
CA ASN A 161 3.72 -10.63 -6.63
C ASN A 161 3.63 -12.17 -6.61
N GLY A 162 3.29 -12.77 -7.75
CA GLY A 162 3.18 -14.22 -7.90
C GLY A 162 4.56 -14.89 -7.82
N PRO A 163 4.63 -16.16 -7.41
CA PRO A 163 3.53 -16.96 -6.86
C PRO A 163 3.09 -16.52 -5.47
N ALA A 164 1.79 -16.29 -5.24
CA ALA A 164 1.29 -15.87 -3.93
C ALA A 164 0.26 -16.87 -3.36
N THR A 165 0.26 -17.02 -2.04
CA THR A 165 -0.64 -17.96 -1.33
C THR A 165 -2.03 -17.38 -1.14
N LEU A 166 -3.00 -18.21 -0.77
CA LEU A 166 -4.31 -17.74 -0.29
C LEU A 166 -4.19 -16.73 0.87
N ALA A 167 -3.24 -16.98 1.78
CA ALA A 167 -3.02 -16.10 2.94
C ALA A 167 -2.45 -14.75 2.50
N ASP A 168 -1.60 -14.71 1.48
CA ASP A 168 -1.07 -13.47 0.92
C ASP A 168 -2.17 -12.64 0.27
N VAL A 169 -3.03 -13.26 -0.54
CA VAL A 169 -4.17 -12.58 -1.18
C VAL A 169 -5.13 -12.02 -0.12
N ALA A 170 -5.49 -12.83 0.88
CA ALA A 170 -6.35 -12.41 1.98
C ALA A 170 -5.73 -11.24 2.76
N HIS A 171 -4.43 -11.36 3.06
CA HIS A 171 -3.70 -10.34 3.79
C HIS A 171 -3.63 -9.04 3.00
N TRP A 172 -3.16 -9.08 1.75
CA TRP A 172 -3.01 -7.90 0.88
C TRP A 172 -4.35 -7.19 0.67
N TRP A 173 -5.43 -7.93 0.48
CA TRP A 173 -6.75 -7.32 0.33
C TRP A 173 -7.29 -6.74 1.65
N GLY A 174 -6.82 -7.25 2.79
CA GLY A 174 -7.30 -6.87 4.12
C GLY A 174 -8.61 -7.57 4.51
N GLU A 175 -8.77 -8.84 4.12
CA GLU A 175 -9.97 -9.63 4.40
C GLU A 175 -9.66 -10.97 5.06
N GLN A 176 -10.71 -11.66 5.51
CA GLN A 176 -10.59 -13.01 6.05
C GLN A 176 -10.31 -14.02 4.94
N PRO A 177 -9.72 -15.20 5.25
CA PRO A 177 -9.35 -16.19 4.23
C PRO A 177 -10.53 -16.72 3.39
N ALA A 178 -11.74 -16.77 3.93
CA ALA A 178 -12.91 -17.30 3.21
C ALA A 178 -13.31 -16.45 1.99
N PRO A 179 -13.51 -15.12 2.11
CA PRO A 179 -13.65 -14.23 0.95
C PRO A 179 -12.54 -14.35 -0.09
N ALA A 180 -11.27 -14.40 0.34
CA ALA A 180 -10.15 -14.51 -0.58
C ALA A 180 -10.17 -15.85 -1.36
N ARG A 181 -10.57 -16.94 -0.69
CA ARG A 181 -10.74 -18.25 -1.34
C ARG A 181 -11.85 -18.22 -2.38
N ALA A 182 -12.95 -17.54 -2.09
CA ALA A 182 -14.04 -17.36 -3.06
C ALA A 182 -13.57 -16.53 -4.27
N ARG A 183 -12.79 -15.46 -4.05
CA ARG A 183 -12.18 -14.63 -5.10
C ARG A 183 -11.26 -15.44 -6.01
N LEU A 184 -10.38 -16.27 -5.45
CA LEU A 184 -9.49 -17.14 -6.23
C LEU A 184 -10.28 -18.16 -7.04
N ARG A 185 -11.28 -18.82 -6.43
CA ARG A 185 -12.15 -19.79 -7.14
C ARG A 185 -12.92 -19.16 -8.29
N ALA A 186 -13.44 -17.95 -8.10
CA ALA A 186 -14.19 -17.23 -9.13
C ALA A 186 -13.33 -16.81 -10.34
N ASN A 187 -12.00 -16.82 -10.20
CA ASN A 187 -11.05 -16.43 -11.24
C ASN A 187 -10.12 -17.58 -11.65
N ALA A 188 -10.47 -18.83 -11.31
CA ALA A 188 -9.61 -20.00 -11.53
C ALA A 188 -9.28 -20.24 -13.01
N ASP A 189 -10.06 -19.69 -13.95
CA ASP A 189 -9.82 -19.75 -15.39
C ASP A 189 -8.56 -19.01 -15.84
N ALA A 190 -8.05 -18.07 -15.03
CA ALA A 190 -6.85 -17.28 -15.33
C ALA A 190 -5.67 -17.59 -14.39
N LEU A 191 -5.81 -18.56 -13.49
CA LEU A 191 -4.83 -18.84 -12.44
C LEU A 191 -4.26 -20.24 -12.58
N VAL A 192 -2.94 -20.34 -12.39
CA VAL A 192 -2.25 -21.62 -12.31
C VAL A 192 -1.75 -21.85 -10.90
N GLY A 193 -2.07 -23.01 -10.34
CA GLY A 193 -1.60 -23.43 -9.03
C GLY A 193 -0.16 -23.96 -9.11
N VAL A 194 0.71 -23.45 -8.24
CA VAL A 194 2.11 -23.87 -8.14
C VAL A 194 2.48 -24.18 -6.70
N ARG A 195 3.64 -24.82 -6.49
CA ARG A 195 4.18 -25.05 -5.14
C ARG A 195 5.57 -24.46 -5.01
N VAL A 196 5.75 -23.57 -4.04
CA VAL A 196 7.04 -22.97 -3.70
C VAL A 196 7.47 -23.52 -2.35
N GLU A 197 8.52 -24.36 -2.35
CA GLU A 197 9.04 -25.03 -1.15
C GLU A 197 7.94 -25.78 -0.37
N GLY A 198 7.01 -26.42 -1.09
CA GLY A 198 5.90 -27.19 -0.52
C GLY A 198 4.66 -26.38 -0.14
N GLU A 199 4.69 -25.05 -0.20
CA GLU A 199 3.51 -24.21 0.04
C GLU A 199 2.75 -23.93 -1.27
N GLU A 200 1.42 -24.07 -1.25
CA GLU A 200 0.58 -23.82 -2.42
C GLU A 200 0.42 -22.31 -2.68
N GLY A 201 0.65 -21.91 -3.94
CA GLY A 201 0.50 -20.55 -4.43
C GLY A 201 -0.14 -20.49 -5.81
N PHE A 202 -0.35 -19.27 -6.29
CA PHE A 202 -0.98 -18.99 -7.58
C PHE A 202 -0.14 -17.98 -8.37
N VAL A 203 0.00 -18.22 -9.67
CA VAL A 203 0.49 -17.25 -10.67
C VAL A 203 -0.60 -16.93 -11.68
N VAL A 204 -0.38 -15.88 -12.47
CA VAL A 204 -1.23 -15.55 -13.62
C VAL A 204 -0.74 -16.36 -14.81
N ALA A 205 -1.65 -16.92 -15.61
CA ALA A 205 -1.31 -17.66 -16.84
C ALA A 205 -0.42 -18.92 -16.65
N ALA A 206 -0.39 -19.76 -17.69
CA ALA A 206 0.48 -20.94 -17.73
C ALA A 206 1.92 -20.58 -18.09
N ASP A 207 2.10 -19.60 -18.98
CA ASP A 207 3.40 -19.14 -19.45
C ASP A 207 4.28 -18.63 -18.29
N ASP A 208 3.73 -17.84 -17.35
CA ASP A 208 4.48 -17.40 -16.15
C ASP A 208 4.91 -18.59 -15.28
N ALA A 209 4.11 -19.67 -15.23
CA ALA A 209 4.44 -20.87 -14.47
C ALA A 209 5.54 -21.68 -15.15
N GLU A 210 5.52 -21.78 -16.48
CA GLU A 210 6.54 -22.45 -17.28
C GLU A 210 7.86 -21.69 -17.25
N GLU A 211 7.82 -20.37 -17.40
CA GLU A 211 8.99 -19.49 -17.28
C GLU A 211 9.63 -19.66 -15.90
N LEU A 212 8.84 -19.55 -14.82
CA LEU A 212 9.33 -19.74 -13.46
C LEU A 212 9.93 -21.12 -13.22
N ALA A 213 9.34 -22.18 -13.77
CA ALA A 213 9.86 -23.54 -13.65
C ALA A 213 11.13 -23.77 -14.47
N GLY A 214 11.35 -22.96 -15.52
CA GLY A 214 12.54 -22.99 -16.36
C GLY A 214 13.72 -22.15 -15.84
N THR A 215 13.49 -21.26 -14.87
CA THR A 215 14.54 -20.43 -14.26
C THR A 215 15.50 -21.29 -13.43
N ASP A 216 16.80 -20.98 -13.51
CA ASP A 216 17.80 -21.61 -12.65
C ASP A 216 17.54 -21.23 -11.18
N SER A 217 17.69 -22.20 -10.29
CA SER A 217 17.53 -22.02 -8.84
C SER A 217 18.79 -21.51 -8.14
N GLY A 218 19.90 -21.40 -8.87
CA GLY A 218 21.15 -20.85 -8.37
C GLY A 218 21.13 -19.32 -8.24
N PRO A 219 22.07 -18.75 -7.47
CA PRO A 219 22.21 -17.31 -7.35
C PRO A 219 22.53 -16.68 -8.71
N ASP A 220 21.78 -15.65 -9.09
CA ASP A 220 22.11 -14.88 -10.29
C ASP A 220 23.14 -13.81 -9.93
N ALA A 221 24.42 -14.16 -10.09
CA ALA A 221 25.53 -13.25 -9.81
C ALA A 221 25.51 -11.98 -10.69
N ALA A 222 24.65 -11.90 -11.70
CA ALA A 222 24.46 -10.70 -12.52
C ALA A 222 23.44 -9.72 -11.93
N ASP A 223 22.59 -10.13 -10.99
CA ASP A 223 21.59 -9.26 -10.39
C ASP A 223 22.23 -8.34 -9.32
N PRO A 224 22.14 -7.01 -9.47
CA PRO A 224 22.72 -6.10 -8.51
C PRO A 224 21.92 -6.08 -7.20
N PRO A 225 22.58 -5.88 -6.05
CA PRO A 225 21.88 -5.75 -4.77
C PRO A 225 20.97 -4.52 -4.74
N LEU A 226 19.82 -4.66 -4.09
CA LEU A 226 18.78 -3.64 -4.01
C LEU A 226 18.71 -3.03 -2.62
N LEU A 227 18.89 -1.70 -2.53
CA LEU A 227 18.55 -0.93 -1.32
C LEU A 227 17.09 -0.50 -1.39
N LEU A 228 16.19 -1.31 -0.85
CA LEU A 228 14.75 -1.03 -0.85
C LEU A 228 14.37 -0.13 0.33
N PRO A 229 13.56 0.92 0.12
CA PRO A 229 13.17 1.82 1.18
C PRO A 229 12.23 1.15 2.19
N GLY A 230 12.04 1.80 3.33
CA GLY A 230 10.99 1.38 4.27
C GLY A 230 9.63 1.39 3.58
N PHE A 231 8.80 0.40 3.88
CA PHE A 231 7.49 0.19 3.25
C PHE A 231 7.54 -0.04 1.73
N ASP A 232 8.66 -0.52 1.19
CA ASP A 232 8.70 -0.99 -0.20
C ASP A 232 7.70 -2.12 -0.43
N VAL A 233 7.06 -2.14 -1.60
CA VAL A 233 6.01 -3.11 -1.94
C VAL A 233 6.54 -4.54 -1.94
N TRP A 234 7.78 -4.76 -2.39
CA TRP A 234 8.42 -6.08 -2.40
C TRP A 234 8.59 -6.65 -0.99
N THR A 235 8.88 -5.77 -0.02
CA THR A 235 9.00 -6.15 1.40
C THR A 235 7.63 -6.31 2.07
N ILE A 236 6.63 -5.51 1.67
CA ILE A 236 5.30 -5.55 2.28
C ILE A 236 4.53 -6.81 1.88
N ALA A 237 4.53 -7.14 0.59
CA ALA A 237 3.73 -8.21 0.02
C ALA A 237 4.47 -8.90 -1.14
N PRO A 238 4.30 -10.23 -1.29
CA PRO A 238 3.53 -11.10 -0.41
C PRO A 238 4.31 -11.46 0.86
N ARG A 239 3.61 -11.71 1.97
CA ARG A 239 4.25 -12.03 3.26
C ARG A 239 5.01 -13.35 3.20
N SER A 240 4.53 -14.29 2.40
CA SER A 240 5.19 -15.57 2.21
C SER A 240 6.56 -15.41 1.53
N HIS A 241 6.74 -14.45 0.61
CA HIS A 241 8.07 -14.16 0.02
C HIS A 241 8.98 -13.53 1.06
N ARG A 242 8.53 -12.48 1.77
CA ARG A 242 9.34 -11.88 2.84
C ARG A 242 9.80 -12.94 3.86
N ARG A 243 8.91 -13.83 4.31
CA ARG A 243 9.25 -14.90 5.25
C ARG A 243 10.37 -15.82 4.75
N ARG A 244 10.48 -16.04 3.43
CA ARG A 244 11.55 -16.83 2.81
C ARG A 244 12.83 -16.02 2.59
N ALA A 245 12.68 -14.73 2.28
CA ALA A 245 13.78 -13.82 2.02
C ALA A 245 14.55 -13.47 3.30
N VAL A 246 13.88 -13.37 4.45
CA VAL A 246 14.49 -13.00 5.74
C VAL A 246 15.12 -14.23 6.41
N PRO A 247 16.36 -14.12 6.94
CA PRO A 247 16.98 -15.17 7.75
C PRO A 247 16.12 -15.59 8.94
N GLU A 248 16.23 -16.86 9.33
CA GLU A 248 15.46 -17.40 10.46
C GLU A 248 15.71 -16.58 11.74
N GLY A 249 14.64 -16.23 12.47
CA GLY A 249 14.72 -15.44 13.70
C GLY A 249 14.84 -13.92 13.51
N MET A 250 15.03 -13.43 12.27
CA MET A 250 15.30 -12.01 12.00
C MET A 250 14.08 -11.17 11.58
N GLU A 251 12.90 -11.78 11.39
CA GLU A 251 11.67 -11.10 10.93
C GLU A 251 11.32 -9.85 11.77
N LYS A 252 11.61 -9.86 13.08
CA LYS A 252 11.33 -8.73 13.99
C LYS A 252 12.11 -7.45 13.65
N HIS A 253 13.21 -7.56 12.89
CA HIS A 253 14.03 -6.43 12.46
C HIS A 253 13.51 -5.81 11.15
N VAL A 254 12.81 -6.60 10.33
CA VAL A 254 12.20 -6.16 9.07
C VAL A 254 10.77 -5.68 9.29
N SER A 255 9.94 -6.49 9.95
CA SER A 255 8.56 -6.15 10.32
C SER A 255 8.46 -5.90 11.82
N ARG A 256 8.52 -4.63 12.21
CA ARG A 256 8.63 -4.18 13.59
C ARG A 256 7.26 -3.91 14.23
N THR A 257 7.28 -3.59 15.53
CA THR A 257 6.09 -3.19 16.29
C THR A 257 5.39 -1.98 15.65
N ALA A 258 4.09 -1.82 15.93
CA ALA A 258 3.23 -0.79 15.35
C ALA A 258 3.15 -0.79 13.80
N GLY A 259 3.53 -1.91 13.16
CA GLY A 259 3.43 -2.07 11.70
C GLY A 259 4.52 -1.36 10.91
N TRP A 260 5.63 -1.00 11.55
CA TRP A 260 6.77 -0.41 10.86
C TRP A 260 7.50 -1.44 10.00
N ILE A 261 7.76 -1.11 8.74
CA ILE A 261 8.55 -1.93 7.81
C ILE A 261 9.88 -1.23 7.56
N SER A 262 10.98 -1.86 7.97
CA SER A 262 12.33 -1.31 7.84
C SER A 262 12.77 -1.24 6.37
N PRO A 263 13.63 -0.28 5.99
CA PRO A 263 14.38 -0.37 4.75
C PRO A 263 15.30 -1.62 4.79
N VAL A 264 15.41 -2.31 3.66
CA VAL A 264 16.13 -3.58 3.54
C VAL A 264 17.12 -3.58 2.39
N LEU A 265 18.24 -4.26 2.58
CA LEU A 265 19.17 -4.64 1.54
C LEU A 265 18.81 -6.05 1.07
N VAL A 266 18.44 -6.17 -0.20
CA VAL A 266 18.15 -7.43 -0.86
C VAL A 266 19.34 -7.81 -1.74
N ASP A 267 19.80 -9.04 -1.61
CA ASP A 267 20.86 -9.65 -2.41
C ASP A 267 20.37 -11.02 -2.85
N ASP A 268 20.33 -11.26 -4.17
CA ASP A 268 19.86 -12.53 -4.75
C ASP A 268 18.52 -13.02 -4.15
N GLY A 269 17.54 -12.11 -4.07
CA GLY A 269 16.22 -12.39 -3.50
C GLY A 269 16.17 -12.62 -1.98
N ARG A 270 17.29 -12.49 -1.26
CA ARG A 270 17.39 -12.62 0.21
C ARG A 270 17.57 -11.25 0.86
N ILE A 271 16.92 -11.03 2.00
CA ILE A 271 17.15 -9.82 2.80
C ILE A 271 18.37 -10.07 3.71
N VAL A 272 19.50 -9.44 3.38
CA VAL A 272 20.78 -9.67 4.07
C VAL A 272 21.11 -8.62 5.13
N ALA A 273 20.48 -7.45 5.05
CA ALA A 273 20.62 -6.39 6.04
C ALA A 273 19.36 -5.51 6.10
N THR A 274 19.18 -4.79 7.22
CA THR A 274 18.39 -3.55 7.21
C THR A 274 19.31 -2.37 6.94
N TRP A 275 18.80 -1.27 6.41
CA TRP A 275 19.61 -0.07 6.25
C TRP A 275 18.90 1.19 6.73
N GLU A 276 19.71 2.18 7.08
CA GLU A 276 19.27 3.53 7.42
C GLU A 276 20.13 4.53 6.63
N HIS A 277 19.63 5.76 6.52
CA HIS A 277 20.38 6.83 5.87
C HIS A 277 20.30 8.16 6.61
N GLU A 278 21.34 8.95 6.44
CA GLU A 278 21.40 10.33 6.89
C GLU A 278 21.95 11.22 5.78
N VAL A 279 21.31 12.36 5.54
CA VAL A 279 21.81 13.39 4.63
C VAL A 279 22.39 14.55 5.45
N ARG A 280 23.67 14.85 5.26
CA ARG A 280 24.35 16.02 5.85
C ARG A 280 25.07 16.81 4.77
N GLY A 281 24.62 18.04 4.53
CA GLY A 281 25.14 18.84 3.42
C GLY A 281 24.90 18.14 2.09
N ASP A 282 25.97 17.87 1.35
CA ASP A 282 25.93 17.19 0.05
C ASP A 282 26.27 15.69 0.15
N THR A 283 26.33 15.13 1.37
CA THR A 283 26.73 13.74 1.61
C THR A 283 25.56 12.90 2.11
N LEU A 284 25.29 11.79 1.42
CA LEU A 284 24.44 10.68 1.87
C LEU A 284 25.30 9.66 2.62
N THR A 285 25.01 9.42 3.89
CA THR A 285 25.56 8.30 4.65
C THR A 285 24.55 7.16 4.68
N VAL A 286 24.95 5.99 4.19
CA VAL A 286 24.18 4.73 4.25
C VAL A 286 24.81 3.85 5.31
N THR A 287 24.02 3.38 6.27
CA THR A 287 24.46 2.43 7.30
C THR A 287 23.72 1.11 7.15
N LEU A 288 24.47 0.02 6.97
CA LEU A 288 23.95 -1.33 6.80
C LEU A 288 24.06 -2.11 8.12
N SER A 289 22.97 -2.66 8.61
CA SER A 289 22.94 -3.54 9.78
C SER A 289 22.68 -4.99 9.34
N PRO A 290 23.71 -5.85 9.32
CA PRO A 290 23.60 -7.23 8.87
C PRO A 290 22.53 -8.03 9.64
N LEU A 291 21.81 -8.91 8.93
CA LEU A 291 20.89 -9.91 9.52
C LEU A 291 21.51 -11.31 9.62
N GLY A 292 22.78 -11.47 9.26
CA GLY A 292 23.52 -12.72 9.32
C GLY A 292 25.03 -12.48 9.33
N ASP A 293 25.80 -13.56 9.44
CA ASP A 293 27.27 -13.52 9.59
C ASP A 293 28.03 -13.45 8.26
N GLY A 294 27.32 -13.49 7.12
CA GLY A 294 27.91 -13.44 5.79
C GLY A 294 28.43 -12.04 5.40
N PRO A 295 29.34 -11.95 4.42
CA PRO A 295 29.73 -10.66 3.86
C PRO A 295 28.51 -9.99 3.22
N LEU A 296 28.42 -8.66 3.34
CA LEU A 296 27.43 -7.88 2.59
C LEU A 296 27.92 -7.64 1.16
N PRO A 297 27.01 -7.58 0.16
CA PRO A 297 27.37 -7.24 -1.21
C PRO A 297 27.84 -5.78 -1.33
N ASP A 298 28.52 -5.46 -2.43
CA ASP A 298 28.86 -4.07 -2.74
C ASP A 298 27.62 -3.30 -3.19
N VAL A 299 27.24 -2.28 -2.41
CA VAL A 299 26.05 -1.45 -2.66
C VAL A 299 26.37 -0.07 -3.22
N ALA A 300 27.62 0.18 -3.66
CA ALA A 300 28.07 1.51 -4.09
C ALA A 300 27.20 2.11 -5.21
N GLU A 301 26.76 1.31 -6.17
CA GLU A 301 25.88 1.77 -7.24
C GLU A 301 24.47 2.10 -6.74
N ALA A 302 23.85 1.19 -5.98
CA ALA A 302 22.53 1.42 -5.39
C ALA A 302 22.52 2.66 -4.49
N ALA A 303 23.57 2.87 -3.69
CA ALA A 303 23.71 4.04 -2.83
C ALA A 303 23.88 5.34 -3.63
N ARG A 304 24.60 5.32 -4.77
CA ARG A 304 24.68 6.47 -5.69
C ARG A 304 23.34 6.79 -6.35
N ALA A 305 22.55 5.78 -6.71
CA ALA A 305 21.19 6.00 -7.21
C ALA A 305 20.29 6.69 -6.16
N TRP A 306 20.42 6.30 -4.89
CA TRP A 306 19.75 6.98 -3.78
C TRP A 306 20.24 8.41 -3.58
N ALA A 307 21.55 8.65 -3.65
CA ALA A 307 22.12 10.00 -3.57
C ALA A 307 21.57 10.92 -4.66
N ALA A 308 21.55 10.45 -5.91
CA ALA A 308 20.95 11.18 -7.02
C ALA A 308 19.45 11.47 -6.80
N THR A 309 18.71 10.50 -6.24
CA THR A 309 17.29 10.66 -5.92
C THR A 309 17.05 11.69 -4.81
N LEU A 310 17.93 11.73 -3.80
CA LEU A 310 17.86 12.66 -2.67
C LEU A 310 18.52 14.02 -2.97
N GLY A 311 19.19 14.16 -4.12
CA GLY A 311 19.84 15.40 -4.55
C GLY A 311 21.17 15.66 -3.84
N THR A 312 21.93 14.62 -3.50
CA THR A 312 23.27 14.70 -2.88
C THR A 312 24.36 14.21 -3.83
N GLY A 313 25.56 14.77 -3.75
CA GLY A 313 26.71 14.43 -4.60
C GLY A 313 27.60 13.32 -4.08
N ASP A 314 27.79 13.22 -2.76
CA ASP A 314 28.71 12.26 -2.14
C ASP A 314 27.99 11.11 -1.41
N VAL A 315 28.63 9.94 -1.39
CA VAL A 315 28.11 8.74 -0.71
C VAL A 315 29.17 8.17 0.23
N VAL A 316 28.77 7.92 1.47
CA VAL A 316 29.55 7.18 2.46
C VAL A 316 28.75 5.94 2.85
N ILE A 317 29.37 4.77 2.74
CA ILE A 317 28.74 3.49 3.13
C ILE A 317 29.49 2.98 4.36
N GLY A 318 28.74 2.64 5.40
CA GLY A 318 29.25 2.04 6.62
C GLY A 318 28.45 0.83 7.04
N THR A 319 29.09 -0.04 7.81
CA THR A 319 28.44 -1.19 8.44
C THR A 319 28.19 -0.87 9.91
N GLY A 320 26.91 -0.89 10.29
CA GLY A 320 26.45 -0.78 11.67
C GLY A 320 26.58 -2.10 12.44
N PRO A 321 26.04 -2.18 13.66
CA PRO A 321 26.05 -3.42 14.43
C PRO A 321 25.27 -4.52 13.71
N SER A 322 25.77 -5.76 13.80
CA SER A 322 25.03 -6.95 13.40
C SER A 322 23.78 -7.12 14.27
N LEU A 323 22.69 -7.57 13.66
CA LEU A 323 21.41 -7.87 14.32
C LEU A 323 21.19 -9.37 14.52
N ALA A 324 22.10 -10.21 14.01
CA ALA A 324 22.11 -11.66 14.19
C ALA A 324 22.34 -12.07 15.65
#